data_AF-A0A7J8E439-F1
#
_entry.id   AF-A0A7J8E439-F1
#
_cell.length_a   1.000
_cell.length_b   1.000
_cell.length_c   1.000
_cell.angle_alpha   90.00
_cell.angle_beta   90.00
_cell.angle_gamma   90.00
#
_symmetry.space_group_name_H-M   'P 1'
#
loop_
_entity.id
_entity.type
_entity.pdbx_description
1 polymer ?
#
loop_
_entity_poly.entity_id
_entity_poly.type
_entity_poly.pdbx_seq_one_letter_code
_entity_poly.pdbx_strand_id
1 'polypeptide(L)'
;MLNRTILETLQKAGFSEKFLDEMIVPINRLNYGQGTGINSFVGVVSLAGADSGLWAVEGGNKLVCSRLLQASRSNLISGSVMYIEEKTRTKQTGNPTKMYEIVYQTGSETRSDFYDIVLVATPLNRKMSNITFLNFDPPIEEFHQYYQQIVSTFIRGKLNSTIFSSRTLDEFGLTTVLTTDKSDLFINSIGIVSSVRENNNPQASTGGAFVWKIFSRETLTKEQILKLFVSYDYSVKQQWLAYPHYKPPEKCPSIILHDRLYYLNGIECAASAMEMSAIAAHNAALLAYHRWYEHTDMIDQEDLYEKLKTEL
;
A
#
# COMPACT_ATOMS: atom_id res chain seq x y z
N MET A 1 9.64 -14.46 -10.52
CA MET A 1 10.18 -13.45 -9.58
C MET A 1 9.63 -13.58 -8.16
N LEU A 2 8.51 -14.29 -7.91
CA LEU A 2 7.89 -14.33 -6.58
C LEU A 2 8.55 -15.25 -5.54
N ASN A 3 9.47 -16.13 -5.94
CA ASN A 3 10.08 -17.14 -5.05
C ASN A 3 11.52 -16.82 -4.67
N ARG A 4 11.99 -15.59 -4.95
CA ARG A 4 13.36 -15.16 -4.68
C ARG A 4 13.36 -13.72 -4.17
N THR A 5 14.40 -13.39 -3.44
CA THR A 5 14.65 -12.02 -2.99
C THR A 5 15.12 -11.14 -4.14
N ILE A 6 14.98 -9.82 -4.00
CA ILE A 6 15.58 -8.88 -4.94
C ILE A 6 17.12 -8.97 -4.90
N LEU A 7 17.71 -9.28 -3.73
CA LEU A 7 19.15 -9.52 -3.58
C LEU A 7 19.63 -10.63 -4.53
N GLU A 8 19.06 -11.83 -4.40
CA GLU A 8 19.45 -12.99 -5.22
C GLU A 8 19.22 -12.73 -6.71
N THR A 9 18.14 -12.02 -7.04
CA THR A 9 17.78 -11.74 -8.43
C THR A 9 18.79 -10.80 -9.09
N LEU A 10 19.16 -9.71 -8.42
CA LEU A 10 20.13 -8.75 -8.95
C LEU A 10 21.57 -9.29 -8.91
N GLN A 11 21.95 -10.07 -7.89
CA GLN A 11 23.24 -10.76 -7.88
C GLN A 11 23.36 -11.73 -9.06
N LYS A 12 22.31 -12.52 -9.33
CA LYS A 12 22.28 -13.42 -10.50
C LYS A 12 22.34 -12.66 -11.83
N ALA A 13 21.82 -11.44 -11.87
CA ALA A 13 21.92 -10.56 -13.04
C ALA A 13 23.28 -9.84 -13.16
N GLY A 14 24.21 -10.06 -12.23
CA GLY A 14 25.58 -9.53 -12.30
C GLY A 14 25.78 -8.16 -11.66
N PHE A 15 24.82 -7.65 -10.89
CA PHE A 15 24.98 -6.38 -10.17
C PHE A 15 25.94 -6.54 -8.99
N SER A 16 26.83 -5.55 -8.82
CA SER A 16 27.82 -5.54 -7.73
C SER A 16 27.18 -5.36 -6.35
N GLU A 17 27.80 -5.92 -5.31
CA GLU A 17 27.39 -5.73 -3.90
C GLU A 17 27.30 -4.24 -3.53
N LYS A 18 28.25 -3.43 -3.99
CA LYS A 18 28.25 -1.97 -3.76
C LYS A 18 26.99 -1.30 -4.29
N PHE A 19 26.55 -1.66 -5.49
CA PHE A 19 25.31 -1.12 -6.05
C PHE A 19 24.07 -1.55 -5.25
N LEU A 20 24.05 -2.81 -4.78
CA LEU A 20 22.96 -3.33 -3.96
C LEU A 20 22.88 -2.57 -2.63
N ASP A 21 24.02 -2.37 -1.96
CA ASP A 21 24.12 -1.70 -0.67
C ASP A 21 23.86 -0.19 -0.75
N GLU A 22 24.37 0.48 -1.79
CA GLU A 22 24.33 1.95 -1.89
C GLU A 22 23.14 2.50 -2.68
N MET A 23 22.51 1.69 -3.54
CA MET A 23 21.36 2.13 -4.36
C MET A 23 20.08 1.37 -4.03
N ILE A 24 20.13 0.04 -3.99
CA ILE A 24 18.90 -0.77 -3.86
C ILE A 24 18.37 -0.76 -2.42
N VAL A 25 19.25 -0.99 -1.43
CA VAL A 25 18.86 -1.00 -0.01
C VAL A 25 18.21 0.33 0.40
N PRO A 26 18.78 1.51 0.10
CA PRO A 26 18.17 2.78 0.54
C PRO A 26 16.80 3.05 -0.09
N ILE A 27 16.60 2.69 -1.36
CA ILE A 27 15.31 2.84 -2.04
C ILE A 27 14.25 1.90 -1.43
N ASN A 28 14.60 0.64 -1.18
CA ASN A 28 13.68 -0.31 -0.53
C ASN A 28 13.33 0.10 0.90
N ARG A 29 14.28 0.65 1.65
CA ARG A 29 14.03 1.14 3.01
C ARG A 29 13.14 2.39 3.02
N LEU A 30 13.31 3.26 2.03
CA LEU A 30 12.45 4.42 1.82
C LEU A 30 11.01 3.99 1.53
N ASN A 31 10.83 3.07 0.57
CA ASN A 31 9.50 2.74 0.03
C ASN A 31 8.78 1.64 0.81
N TYR A 32 9.48 0.67 1.37
CA TYR A 32 8.88 -0.49 2.05
C TYR A 32 9.37 -0.69 3.49
N GLY A 33 10.34 0.11 3.96
CA GLY A 33 10.93 -0.05 5.29
C GLY A 33 11.76 -1.32 5.49
N GLN A 34 12.05 -2.02 4.40
CA GLN A 34 12.70 -3.32 4.36
C GLN A 34 13.93 -3.26 3.44
N GLY A 35 14.92 -4.12 3.67
CA GLY A 35 16.15 -4.18 2.87
C GLY A 35 15.98 -4.94 1.56
N THR A 36 17.04 -5.59 1.10
CA THR A 36 17.05 -6.39 -0.15
C THR A 36 16.52 -7.83 0.01
N GLY A 37 16.11 -8.21 1.23
CA GLY A 37 15.48 -9.51 1.52
C GLY A 37 14.01 -9.62 1.08
N ILE A 38 13.41 -8.53 0.59
CA ILE A 38 12.03 -8.53 0.08
C ILE A 38 11.92 -9.33 -1.22
N ASN A 39 10.70 -9.78 -1.52
CA ASN A 39 10.34 -10.41 -2.79
C ASN A 39 10.88 -9.61 -3.99
N SER A 40 11.42 -10.29 -5.00
CA SER A 40 12.03 -9.63 -6.15
C SER A 40 11.07 -8.70 -6.91
N PHE A 41 9.79 -9.06 -7.03
CA PHE A 41 8.84 -8.19 -7.73
C PHE A 41 8.55 -6.91 -6.93
N VAL A 42 8.38 -7.03 -5.60
CA VAL A 42 8.27 -5.89 -4.68
C VAL A 42 9.49 -4.99 -4.77
N GLY A 43 10.69 -5.57 -4.81
CA GLY A 43 11.93 -4.82 -5.01
C GLY A 43 11.98 -4.05 -6.32
N VAL A 44 11.48 -4.63 -7.41
CA VAL A 44 11.38 -3.90 -8.69
C VAL A 44 10.35 -2.77 -8.63
N VAL A 45 9.17 -3.01 -8.03
CA VAL A 45 8.15 -1.96 -7.82
C VAL A 45 8.70 -0.82 -6.96
N SER A 46 9.48 -1.13 -5.92
CA SER A 46 10.19 -0.14 -5.11
C SER A 46 11.10 0.75 -5.94
N LEU A 47 11.87 0.16 -6.87
CA LEU A 47 12.79 0.90 -7.73
C LEU A 47 12.07 1.77 -8.75
N ALA A 48 10.89 1.37 -9.23
CA ALA A 48 10.07 2.21 -10.10
C ALA A 48 9.67 3.53 -9.42
N GLY A 49 9.50 3.53 -8.09
CA GLY A 49 9.26 4.73 -7.29
C GLY A 49 10.48 5.67 -7.14
N ALA A 50 11.64 5.30 -7.67
CA ALA A 50 12.83 6.15 -7.72
C ALA A 50 13.09 6.74 -9.13
N ASP A 51 12.22 6.45 -10.10
CA ASP A 51 12.34 7.00 -11.45
C ASP A 51 12.04 8.51 -11.46
N SER A 52 12.55 9.18 -12.50
CA SER A 52 12.18 10.55 -12.82
C SER A 52 10.76 10.62 -13.43
N GLY A 53 10.11 11.78 -13.35
CA GLY A 53 8.79 11.98 -13.97
C GLY A 53 7.59 11.54 -13.11
N LEU A 54 7.81 11.23 -11.83
CA LEU A 54 6.72 11.08 -10.86
C LEU A 54 5.90 12.37 -10.77
N TRP A 55 4.59 12.22 -10.59
CA TRP A 55 3.65 13.33 -10.50
C TRP A 55 2.73 13.15 -9.28
N ALA A 56 2.08 14.25 -8.89
CA ALA A 56 1.06 14.26 -7.85
C ALA A 56 -0.18 14.99 -8.36
N VAL A 57 -1.34 14.62 -7.83
CA VAL A 57 -2.58 15.35 -8.10
C VAL A 57 -2.47 16.74 -7.48
N GLU A 58 -2.83 17.78 -8.24
CA GLU A 58 -2.95 19.14 -7.71
C GLU A 58 -3.94 19.15 -6.52
N GLY A 59 -3.49 19.63 -5.36
CA GLY A 59 -4.26 19.56 -4.11
C GLY A 59 -4.11 18.26 -3.31
N GLY A 60 -3.33 17.30 -3.84
CA GLY A 60 -2.83 16.10 -3.17
C GLY A 60 -3.53 14.80 -3.57
N ASN A 61 -2.78 13.70 -3.56
CA ASN A 61 -3.26 12.37 -3.98
C ASN A 61 -4.46 11.84 -3.17
N LYS A 62 -4.72 12.39 -1.97
CA LYS A 62 -5.95 12.13 -1.21
C LYS A 62 -7.24 12.40 -2.00
N LEU A 63 -7.17 13.27 -3.01
CA LEU A 63 -8.30 13.61 -3.87
C LEU A 63 -8.68 12.45 -4.81
N VAL A 64 -7.77 11.52 -5.12
CA VAL A 64 -8.08 10.39 -6.00
C VAL A 64 -9.25 9.58 -5.43
N CYS A 65 -9.12 9.11 -4.18
CA CYS A 65 -10.16 8.28 -3.56
C CYS A 65 -11.48 9.05 -3.36
N SER A 66 -11.42 10.32 -2.92
CA SER A 66 -12.65 11.10 -2.69
C SER A 66 -13.39 11.43 -3.99
N ARG A 67 -12.67 11.72 -5.08
CA ARG A 67 -13.27 11.98 -6.40
C ARG A 67 -13.82 10.70 -7.04
N LEU A 68 -13.13 9.57 -6.91
CA LEU A 68 -13.64 8.27 -7.37
C LEU A 68 -14.94 7.89 -6.64
N LEU A 69 -14.99 8.08 -5.33
CA LEU A 69 -16.19 7.84 -4.53
C LEU A 69 -17.36 8.77 -4.91
N GLN A 70 -17.05 10.03 -5.24
CA GLN A 70 -18.07 10.96 -5.76
C GLN A 70 -18.57 10.54 -7.14
N ALA A 71 -17.66 10.11 -8.03
CA ALA A 71 -17.97 9.74 -9.40
C ALA A 71 -18.77 8.43 -9.50
N SER A 72 -18.51 7.47 -8.60
CA SER A 72 -19.23 6.18 -8.56
C SER A 72 -20.71 6.32 -8.22
N ARG A 73 -21.12 7.45 -7.61
CA ARG A 73 -22.46 7.67 -7.04
C ARG A 73 -22.86 6.55 -6.06
N SER A 74 -21.89 5.88 -5.45
CA SER A 74 -22.15 4.80 -4.50
C SER A 74 -22.76 5.34 -3.21
N ASN A 75 -23.61 4.54 -2.57
CA ASN A 75 -24.10 4.84 -1.23
C ASN A 75 -22.99 4.56 -0.20
N LEU A 76 -22.33 5.62 0.30
CA LEU A 76 -21.31 5.48 1.34
C LEU A 76 -21.97 5.30 2.71
N ILE A 77 -21.70 4.16 3.34
CA ILE A 77 -22.11 3.89 4.71
C ILE A 77 -20.89 3.99 5.62
N SER A 78 -20.89 4.98 6.52
CA SER A 78 -19.84 5.14 7.53
C SER A 78 -20.05 4.14 8.67
N GLY A 79 -19.39 2.99 8.60
CA GLY A 79 -19.46 1.94 9.61
C GLY A 79 -18.33 0.92 9.48
N SER A 80 -18.27 -0.01 10.42
CA SER A 80 -17.29 -1.10 10.46
C SER A 80 -17.98 -2.44 10.24
N VAL A 81 -17.60 -3.18 9.21
CA VAL A 81 -18.09 -4.54 8.98
C VAL A 81 -17.59 -5.46 10.09
N MET A 82 -18.49 -6.24 10.68
CA MET A 82 -18.20 -7.19 11.75
C MET A 82 -18.21 -8.63 11.24
N TYR A 83 -19.21 -9.00 10.44
CA TYR A 83 -19.30 -10.34 9.88
C TYR A 83 -19.96 -10.38 8.50
N ILE A 84 -19.57 -11.40 7.75
CA ILE A 84 -20.05 -11.74 6.42
C ILE A 84 -20.54 -13.19 6.49
N GLU A 85 -21.77 -13.44 6.05
CA GLU A 85 -22.35 -14.78 6.04
C GLU A 85 -23.09 -15.02 4.73
N GLU A 86 -22.91 -16.20 4.12
CA GLU A 86 -23.75 -16.62 3.00
C GLU A 86 -25.14 -17.03 3.53
N LYS A 87 -26.19 -16.43 2.97
CA LYS A 87 -27.58 -16.76 3.24
C LYS A 87 -28.27 -17.21 1.96
N THR A 88 -29.21 -18.12 2.10
CA THR A 88 -30.09 -18.52 1.00
C THR A 88 -31.42 -17.81 1.15
N ARG A 89 -31.80 -16.97 0.18
CA ARG A 89 -33.16 -16.45 0.11
C ARG A 89 -34.03 -17.45 -0.64
N THR A 90 -34.95 -18.07 0.08
CA THR A 90 -36.06 -18.84 -0.50
C THR A 90 -37.17 -17.86 -0.90
N LYS A 91 -37.40 -17.71 -2.20
CA LYS A 91 -38.60 -17.01 -2.70
C LYS A 91 -39.76 -18.02 -2.71
N GLN A 92 -41.00 -17.54 -2.48
CA GLN A 92 -42.21 -18.37 -2.57
C GLN A 92 -42.41 -18.95 -3.98
N THR A 93 -41.84 -18.30 -5.01
CA THR A 93 -41.76 -18.79 -6.39
C THR A 93 -40.37 -18.48 -6.96
N GLY A 94 -39.72 -19.49 -7.55
CA GLY A 94 -38.39 -19.39 -8.16
C GLY A 94 -37.28 -20.16 -7.42
N ASN A 95 -36.12 -20.28 -8.06
CA ASN A 95 -34.98 -20.98 -7.49
C ASN A 95 -34.38 -20.22 -6.28
N PRO A 96 -33.90 -20.93 -5.24
CA PRO A 96 -33.18 -20.30 -4.15
C PRO A 96 -32.00 -19.49 -4.68
N THR A 97 -31.84 -18.27 -4.19
CA THR A 97 -30.73 -17.39 -4.60
C THR A 97 -29.80 -17.19 -3.40
N LYS A 98 -28.51 -17.50 -3.59
CA LYS A 98 -27.44 -17.21 -2.62
C LYS A 98 -27.18 -15.71 -2.60
N MET A 99 -27.06 -15.14 -1.41
CA MET A 99 -26.71 -13.75 -1.14
C MET A 99 -25.84 -13.69 0.11
N TYR A 100 -25.19 -12.56 0.32
CA TYR A 100 -24.39 -12.30 1.51
C TYR A 100 -25.11 -11.35 2.43
N GLU A 101 -25.30 -11.76 3.68
CA GLU A 101 -25.64 -10.82 4.75
C GLU A 101 -24.36 -10.17 5.26
N ILE A 102 -24.31 -8.84 5.21
CA ILE A 102 -23.22 -8.03 5.74
C ILE A 102 -23.73 -7.34 6.98
N VAL A 103 -23.12 -7.64 8.13
CA VAL A 103 -23.45 -6.97 9.39
C VAL A 103 -22.34 -6.04 9.77
N TYR A 104 -22.73 -4.81 10.07
CA TYR A 104 -21.82 -3.71 10.32
C TYR A 104 -22.35 -2.81 11.43
N GLN A 105 -21.43 -2.11 12.07
CA GLN A 105 -21.70 -1.18 13.15
C GLN A 105 -21.65 0.26 12.63
N THR A 106 -22.72 1.02 12.83
CA THR A 106 -22.77 2.47 12.58
C THR A 106 -23.01 3.20 13.89
N GLY A 107 -21.96 3.84 14.42
CA GLY A 107 -22.01 4.42 15.77
C GLY A 107 -22.28 3.34 16.82
N SER A 108 -23.39 3.45 17.56
CA SER A 108 -23.82 2.45 18.55
C SER A 108 -24.78 1.39 18.01
N GLU A 109 -25.24 1.52 16.76
CA GLU A 109 -26.23 0.62 16.18
C GLU A 109 -25.57 -0.47 15.34
N THR A 110 -26.05 -1.70 15.50
CA THR A 110 -25.75 -2.82 14.61
C THR A 110 -26.83 -2.90 13.54
N ARG A 111 -26.41 -2.97 12.27
CA ARG A 111 -27.28 -3.06 11.11
C ARG A 111 -26.84 -4.20 10.21
N SER A 112 -27.76 -4.72 9.41
CA SER A 112 -27.44 -5.70 8.38
C SER A 112 -28.13 -5.39 7.06
N ASP A 113 -27.48 -5.73 5.96
CA ASP A 113 -28.01 -5.63 4.60
C ASP A 113 -27.56 -6.83 3.76
N PHE A 114 -28.28 -7.10 2.67
CA PHE A 114 -28.05 -8.23 1.78
C PHE A 114 -27.46 -7.79 0.43
N TYR A 115 -26.44 -8.50 -0.04
CA TYR A 115 -25.72 -8.21 -1.29
C TYR A 115 -25.52 -9.46 -2.14
N ASP A 116 -25.63 -9.33 -3.45
CA ASP A 116 -25.42 -10.43 -4.40
C ASP A 116 -23.92 -10.72 -4.67
N ILE A 117 -23.09 -9.67 -4.59
CA ILE A 117 -21.63 -9.73 -4.81
C ILE A 117 -20.96 -8.87 -3.75
N VAL A 118 -19.87 -9.37 -3.15
CA VAL A 118 -19.12 -8.69 -2.10
C VAL A 118 -17.66 -8.56 -2.51
N LEU A 119 -17.12 -7.33 -2.41
CA LEU A 119 -15.71 -7.02 -2.65
C LEU A 119 -15.09 -6.54 -1.34
N VAL A 120 -14.14 -7.30 -0.81
CA VAL A 120 -13.37 -6.96 0.39
C VAL A 120 -12.13 -6.17 -0.01
N ALA A 121 -12.16 -4.87 0.24
CA ALA A 121 -11.10 -3.92 -0.06
C ALA A 121 -10.37 -3.41 1.20
N THR A 122 -10.14 -4.30 2.17
CA THR A 122 -9.33 -4.05 3.36
C THR A 122 -8.47 -5.27 3.69
N PRO A 123 -7.22 -5.12 4.18
CA PRO A 123 -6.41 -6.27 4.56
C PRO A 123 -7.06 -7.11 5.65
N LEU A 124 -7.24 -8.42 5.38
CA LEU A 124 -7.98 -9.34 6.27
C LEU A 124 -7.15 -9.95 7.41
N ASN A 125 -5.94 -9.46 7.66
CA ASN A 125 -5.17 -9.90 8.82
C ASN A 125 -5.77 -9.35 10.13
N ARG A 126 -5.59 -10.09 11.23
CA ARG A 126 -6.21 -9.80 12.54
C ARG A 126 -5.91 -8.41 13.13
N LYS A 127 -4.84 -7.74 12.69
CA LYS A 127 -4.48 -6.39 13.18
C LYS A 127 -5.07 -5.27 12.33
N MET A 128 -5.48 -5.55 11.10
CA MET A 128 -5.98 -4.56 10.14
C MET A 128 -7.50 -4.56 10.06
N SER A 129 -8.12 -5.74 10.01
CA SER A 129 -9.57 -5.88 9.94
C SER A 129 -10.06 -6.93 10.92
N ASN A 130 -11.17 -6.64 11.59
CA ASN A 130 -11.83 -7.57 12.51
C ASN A 130 -13.14 -8.07 11.90
N ILE A 131 -13.05 -8.64 10.69
CA ILE A 131 -14.20 -9.18 9.94
C ILE A 131 -14.20 -10.70 10.12
N THR A 132 -15.32 -11.24 10.60
CA THR A 132 -15.53 -12.68 10.77
C THR A 132 -16.34 -13.24 9.60
N PHE A 133 -15.83 -14.29 8.95
CA PHE A 133 -16.57 -15.03 7.92
C PHE A 133 -17.30 -16.21 8.59
N LEU A 134 -18.63 -16.20 8.57
CA LEU A 134 -19.46 -17.18 9.27
C LEU A 134 -19.99 -18.25 8.31
N ASN A 135 -19.99 -19.50 8.77
CA ASN A 135 -20.68 -20.63 8.14
C ASN A 135 -20.28 -20.91 6.67
N PHE A 136 -19.05 -20.57 6.29
CA PHE A 136 -18.49 -20.97 4.98
C PHE A 136 -17.97 -22.41 5.02
N ASP A 137 -18.26 -23.17 3.95
CA ASP A 137 -17.74 -24.52 3.74
C ASP A 137 -17.11 -24.64 2.32
N PRO A 138 -15.77 -24.78 2.21
CA PRO A 138 -14.81 -24.78 3.31
C PRO A 138 -14.69 -23.39 3.98
N PRO A 139 -14.20 -23.31 5.23
CA PRO A 139 -13.96 -22.04 5.90
C PRO A 139 -12.99 -21.14 5.13
N ILE A 140 -13.22 -19.83 5.14
CA ILE A 140 -12.29 -18.85 4.58
C ILE A 140 -10.97 -18.88 5.35
N GLU A 141 -9.85 -18.97 4.63
CA GLU A 141 -8.49 -19.06 5.21
C GLU A 141 -8.18 -17.84 6.10
N GLU A 142 -7.52 -18.06 7.23
CA GLU A 142 -7.05 -16.96 8.08
C GLU A 142 -5.76 -16.34 7.52
N PHE A 143 -5.74 -15.01 7.43
CA PHE A 143 -4.60 -14.27 6.88
C PHE A 143 -3.63 -13.85 7.98
N HIS A 144 -2.41 -14.38 7.92
CA HIS A 144 -1.38 -14.21 8.95
C HIS A 144 -0.28 -13.20 8.57
N GLN A 145 -0.47 -12.47 7.47
CA GLN A 145 0.57 -11.56 6.97
C GLN A 145 0.78 -10.40 7.95
N TYR A 146 2.02 -10.23 8.41
CA TYR A 146 2.42 -9.12 9.26
C TYR A 146 2.65 -7.87 8.44
N TYR A 147 2.28 -6.72 8.98
CA TYR A 147 2.53 -5.43 8.34
C TYR A 147 3.68 -4.70 9.05
N GLN A 148 4.58 -4.16 8.25
CA GLN A 148 5.63 -3.25 8.63
C GLN A 148 5.02 -1.92 9.07
N GLN A 149 5.26 -1.56 10.33
CA GLN A 149 4.95 -0.21 10.81
C GLN A 149 5.95 0.78 10.20
N ILE A 150 5.40 1.91 9.72
CA ILE A 150 6.16 3.08 9.28
C ILE A 150 5.52 4.33 9.87
N VAL A 151 6.34 5.19 10.45
CA VAL A 151 5.94 6.51 10.95
C VAL A 151 6.46 7.57 9.99
N SER A 152 5.56 8.39 9.48
CA SER A 152 5.89 9.62 8.76
C SER A 152 5.88 10.78 9.74
N THR A 153 7.03 11.42 9.95
CA THR A 153 7.14 12.65 10.75
C THR A 153 7.45 13.82 9.84
N PHE A 154 6.61 14.86 9.87
CA PHE A 154 6.79 16.11 9.14
C PHE A 154 7.24 17.20 10.09
N ILE A 155 8.36 17.84 9.81
CA ILE A 155 8.97 18.86 10.67
C ILE A 155 9.30 20.10 9.85
N ARG A 156 8.83 21.27 10.31
CA ARG A 156 9.32 22.55 9.80
C ARG A 156 10.50 23.00 10.64
N GLY A 157 11.70 23.07 10.07
CA GLY A 157 12.90 23.42 10.83
C GLY A 157 14.19 23.51 10.01
N LYS A 158 15.27 23.91 10.69
CA LYS A 158 16.64 23.91 10.15
C LYS A 158 17.32 22.59 10.50
N LEU A 159 17.62 21.78 9.49
CA LEU A 159 18.26 20.49 9.65
C LEU A 159 19.66 20.65 10.24
N ASN A 160 20.03 19.77 11.17
CA ASN A 160 21.40 19.60 11.60
C ASN A 160 22.15 18.68 10.62
N SER A 161 22.67 19.26 9.53
CA SER A 161 23.31 18.49 8.46
C SER A 161 24.62 17.81 8.88
N THR A 162 25.24 18.24 9.97
CA THR A 162 26.54 17.70 10.43
C THR A 162 26.44 16.24 10.88
N ILE A 163 25.21 15.72 11.07
CA ILE A 163 24.95 14.29 11.35
C ILE A 163 25.13 13.43 10.09
N PHE A 164 24.93 14.01 8.91
CA PHE A 164 24.93 13.29 7.64
C PHE A 164 26.16 13.60 6.80
N SER A 165 26.84 14.70 7.07
CA SER A 165 27.96 15.17 6.26
C SER A 165 28.97 15.94 7.11
N SER A 166 30.23 15.90 6.69
CA SER A 166 31.27 16.81 7.19
C SER A 166 31.17 18.23 6.61
N ARG A 167 30.28 18.45 5.63
CA ARG A 167 30.00 19.78 5.06
C ARG A 167 29.38 20.70 6.11
N THR A 168 29.62 22.00 5.96
CA THR A 168 29.00 23.00 6.84
C THR A 168 27.48 23.07 6.64
N LEU A 169 26.76 23.60 7.62
CA LEU A 169 25.29 23.69 7.61
C LEU A 169 24.75 24.38 6.36
N ASP A 170 25.44 25.40 5.89
CA ASP A 170 25.00 26.23 4.77
C ASP A 170 25.44 25.65 3.40
N GLU A 171 26.27 24.60 3.40
CA GLU A 171 26.78 23.92 2.19
C GLU A 171 26.24 22.49 2.02
N PHE A 172 25.27 22.08 2.85
CA PHE A 172 24.75 20.72 2.80
C PHE A 172 24.26 20.36 1.39
N GLY A 173 23.47 21.24 0.77
CA GLY A 173 23.07 21.19 -0.64
C GLY A 173 22.23 19.97 -1.05
N LEU A 174 21.95 19.04 -0.13
CA LEU A 174 21.16 17.85 -0.37
C LEU A 174 19.72 18.05 0.09
N THR A 175 18.78 17.63 -0.74
CA THR A 175 17.35 17.68 -0.43
C THR A 175 16.84 16.40 0.23
N THR A 176 17.58 15.30 0.12
CA THR A 176 17.19 13.99 0.62
C THR A 176 18.42 13.22 1.12
N VAL A 177 18.25 12.50 2.24
CA VAL A 177 19.19 11.52 2.78
C VAL A 177 18.47 10.20 2.96
N LEU A 178 19.05 9.13 2.40
CA LEU A 178 18.55 7.76 2.53
C LEU A 178 19.56 6.95 3.35
N THR A 179 19.07 5.95 4.10
CA THR A 179 19.94 5.11 4.95
C THR A 179 20.11 3.71 4.37
N THR A 180 21.29 3.13 4.57
CA THR A 180 21.55 1.71 4.27
C THR A 180 21.15 0.83 5.47
N ASP A 181 21.19 -0.49 5.31
CA ASP A 181 20.92 -1.45 6.40
C ASP A 181 22.00 -1.44 7.49
N LYS A 182 23.20 -0.94 7.16
CA LYS A 182 24.35 -0.85 8.09
C LYS A 182 24.35 0.46 8.90
N SER A 183 23.28 1.26 8.79
CA SER A 183 23.21 2.56 9.46
C SER A 183 22.66 2.45 10.89
N ASP A 184 23.37 3.01 11.85
CA ASP A 184 22.91 3.17 13.25
C ASP A 184 21.87 4.30 13.42
N LEU A 185 21.42 4.90 12.32
CA LEU A 185 20.40 5.94 12.35
C LEU A 185 19.03 5.33 12.65
N PHE A 186 18.28 5.98 13.54
CA PHE A 186 16.91 5.62 13.91
C PHE A 186 15.86 6.02 12.84
N ILE A 187 16.31 6.41 11.64
CA ILE A 187 15.47 6.80 10.50
C ILE A 187 15.79 5.95 9.27
N ASN A 188 14.78 5.73 8.43
CA ASN A 188 14.95 5.12 7.12
C ASN A 188 15.37 6.18 6.09
N SER A 189 14.80 7.38 6.20
CA SER A 189 15.09 8.49 5.29
C SER A 189 14.64 9.83 5.87
N ILE A 190 15.21 10.90 5.36
CA ILE A 190 14.76 12.27 5.58
C ILE A 190 14.87 13.06 4.28
N GLY A 191 13.83 13.81 3.90
CA GLY A 191 13.87 14.62 2.69
C GLY A 191 12.93 15.82 2.75
N ILE A 192 13.25 16.85 1.99
CA ILE A 192 12.41 18.04 1.85
C ILE A 192 11.17 17.68 1.05
N VAL A 193 10.01 18.17 1.49
CA VAL A 193 8.75 18.04 0.77
C VAL A 193 8.27 19.40 0.27
N SER A 194 7.88 19.45 -1.00
CA SER A 194 7.29 20.64 -1.62
C SER A 194 5.77 20.64 -1.52
N SER A 195 5.18 21.82 -1.70
CA SER A 195 3.75 21.98 -1.90
C SER A 195 3.32 21.30 -3.20
N VAL A 196 2.22 20.53 -3.15
CA VAL A 196 1.58 19.94 -4.34
C VAL A 196 0.81 20.95 -5.20
N ARG A 197 0.83 22.25 -4.84
CA ARG A 197 0.21 23.35 -5.60
C ARG A 197 1.21 24.16 -6.42
N GLU A 198 2.49 24.08 -6.07
CA GLU A 198 3.52 24.90 -6.68
C GLU A 198 4.42 24.00 -7.52
N ASN A 199 4.51 24.26 -8.82
CA ASN A 199 5.37 23.51 -9.75
C ASN A 199 6.86 23.88 -9.63
N ASN A 200 7.28 24.40 -8.49
CA ASN A 200 8.62 24.93 -8.29
C ASN A 200 9.43 24.03 -7.35
N ASN A 201 10.75 24.09 -7.51
CA ASN A 201 11.70 23.48 -6.59
C ASN A 201 11.37 23.88 -5.15
N PRO A 202 11.58 23.00 -4.15
CA PRO A 202 11.30 23.31 -2.77
C PRO A 202 12.01 24.60 -2.36
N GLN A 203 11.24 25.61 -1.98
CA GLN A 203 11.77 26.88 -1.51
C GLN A 203 11.77 26.91 0.00
N ALA A 204 12.84 27.47 0.57
CA ALA A 204 12.87 27.73 2.00
C ALA A 204 11.80 28.77 2.35
N SER A 205 11.08 28.54 3.45
CA SER A 205 10.16 29.54 3.99
C SER A 205 10.91 30.74 4.57
N THR A 206 10.18 31.83 4.87
CA THR A 206 10.74 33.02 5.54
C THR A 206 11.54 32.60 6.79
N GLY A 207 12.85 32.84 6.78
CA GLY A 207 13.78 32.38 7.82
C GLY A 207 14.67 31.18 7.45
N GLY A 208 14.60 30.69 6.20
CA GLY A 208 15.49 29.62 5.70
C GLY A 208 15.09 28.19 6.11
N ALA A 209 13.89 28.00 6.65
CA ALA A 209 13.41 26.69 7.11
C ALA A 209 12.63 25.94 6.02
N PHE A 210 12.85 24.63 5.93
CA PHE A 210 12.12 23.71 5.05
C PHE A 210 11.14 22.84 5.84
N VAL A 211 10.19 22.24 5.13
CA VAL A 211 9.39 21.12 5.66
C VAL A 211 10.09 19.83 5.27
N TRP A 212 10.48 19.05 6.27
CA TRP A 212 11.14 17.77 6.13
C TRP A 212 10.18 16.65 6.44
N LYS A 213 10.15 15.63 5.59
CA LYS A 213 9.48 14.36 5.84
C LYS A 213 10.52 13.31 6.23
N ILE A 214 10.24 12.62 7.32
CA ILE A 214 11.10 11.60 7.90
C ILE A 214 10.30 10.31 7.94
N PHE A 215 10.89 9.23 7.45
CA PHE A 215 10.38 7.90 7.67
C PHE A 215 11.21 7.20 8.74
N SER A 216 10.54 6.60 9.72
CA SER A 216 11.16 5.81 10.79
C SER A 216 10.27 4.61 11.13
N ARG A 217 10.86 3.58 11.74
CA ARG A 217 10.09 2.41 12.22
C ARG A 217 9.17 2.76 13.39
N GLU A 218 9.67 3.61 14.29
CA GLU A 218 8.98 4.06 15.49
C GLU A 218 8.75 5.56 15.49
N THR A 219 7.87 6.02 16.38
CA THR A 219 7.68 7.45 16.62
C THR A 219 8.99 8.06 17.12
N LEU A 220 9.42 9.17 16.51
CA LEU A 220 10.61 9.89 16.96
C LEU A 220 10.38 10.53 18.33
N THR A 221 11.32 10.32 19.25
CA THR A 221 11.32 11.03 20.54
C THR A 221 11.75 12.48 20.36
N LYS A 222 11.52 13.31 21.37
CA LYS A 222 11.94 14.72 21.34
C LYS A 222 13.46 14.84 21.19
N GLU A 223 14.21 13.96 21.87
CA GLU A 223 15.67 13.92 21.84
C GLU A 223 16.18 13.53 20.45
N GLN A 224 15.51 12.57 19.79
CA GLN A 224 15.80 12.19 18.41
C GLN A 224 15.54 13.34 17.43
N ILE A 225 14.45 14.10 17.62
CA ILE A 225 14.15 15.29 16.80
C ILE A 225 15.21 16.37 17.02
N LEU A 226 15.56 16.68 18.27
CA LEU A 226 16.58 17.68 18.61
C LEU A 226 17.99 17.27 18.16
N LYS A 227 18.24 15.96 17.98
CA LYS A 227 19.45 15.50 17.31
C LYS A 227 19.39 15.92 15.84
N LEU A 228 18.31 15.60 15.12
CA LEU A 228 18.16 15.86 13.70
C LEU A 228 18.05 17.34 13.32
N PHE A 229 17.56 18.21 14.20
CA PHE A 229 17.25 19.61 13.89
C PHE A 229 17.94 20.57 14.86
N VAL A 230 18.60 21.59 14.30
CA VAL A 230 19.14 22.72 15.08
C VAL A 230 18.01 23.50 15.73
N SER A 231 16.92 23.68 14.98
CA SER A 231 15.69 24.30 15.44
C SER A 231 14.50 23.77 14.64
N TYR A 232 13.32 23.73 15.27
CA TYR A 232 12.08 23.40 14.60
C TYR A 232 10.91 24.16 15.22
N ASP A 233 9.92 24.51 14.40
CA ASP A 233 8.72 25.24 14.83
C ASP A 233 7.59 24.29 15.23
N TYR A 234 7.44 23.22 14.45
CA TYR A 234 6.30 22.31 14.55
C TYR A 234 6.65 20.92 14.00
N SER A 235 6.00 19.90 14.56
CA SER A 235 6.13 18.51 14.14
C SER A 235 4.75 17.83 14.08
N VAL A 236 4.42 17.22 12.94
CA VAL A 236 3.27 16.32 12.78
C VAL A 236 3.77 14.91 12.59
N LYS A 237 3.10 13.93 13.19
CA LYS A 237 3.39 12.52 12.93
C LYS A 237 2.14 11.80 12.47
N GLN A 238 2.35 10.80 11.63
CA GLN A 238 1.32 9.87 11.22
C GLN A 238 1.92 8.45 11.21
N GLN A 239 1.24 7.53 11.88
CA GLN A 239 1.63 6.14 11.96
C GLN A 239 0.80 5.31 10.98
N TRP A 240 1.44 4.34 10.34
CA TRP A 240 0.83 3.45 9.38
C TRP A 240 1.32 2.03 9.59
N LEU A 241 0.42 1.06 9.51
CA LEU A 241 0.77 -0.30 9.11
C LEU A 241 0.81 -0.29 7.58
N ALA A 242 1.97 0.07 7.04
CA ALA A 242 2.07 0.57 5.66
C ALA A 242 2.12 -0.55 4.63
N TYR A 243 2.88 -1.61 4.91
CA TYR A 243 3.19 -2.65 3.93
C TYR A 243 3.25 -4.01 4.58
N PRO A 244 2.90 -5.10 3.88
CA PRO A 244 3.29 -6.43 4.31
C PRO A 244 4.79 -6.59 4.57
N HIS A 245 5.14 -7.48 5.48
CA HIS A 245 6.51 -7.98 5.61
C HIS A 245 6.73 -9.06 4.56
N TYR A 246 7.56 -8.76 3.57
CA TYR A 246 7.82 -9.64 2.45
C TYR A 246 8.97 -10.59 2.77
N LYS A 247 8.73 -11.88 2.58
CA LYS A 247 9.71 -12.95 2.80
C LYS A 247 9.42 -14.11 1.84
N PRO A 248 10.07 -14.16 0.67
CA PRO A 248 9.88 -15.25 -0.27
C PRO A 248 10.38 -16.59 0.30
N PRO A 249 9.77 -17.74 -0.09
CA PRO A 249 8.61 -17.82 -0.98
C PRO A 249 7.32 -17.38 -0.28
N GLU A 250 6.53 -16.55 -0.97
CA GLU A 250 5.23 -16.07 -0.48
C GLU A 250 4.10 -16.77 -1.23
N LYS A 251 3.14 -17.31 -0.48
CA LYS A 251 1.86 -17.75 -1.04
C LYS A 251 0.90 -16.58 -0.96
N CYS A 252 0.57 -15.99 -2.10
CA CYS A 252 -0.43 -14.95 -2.15
C CYS A 252 -1.85 -15.50 -1.92
N PRO A 253 -2.71 -14.76 -1.21
CA PRO A 253 -4.07 -15.18 -0.96
C PRO A 253 -4.88 -15.23 -2.26
N SER A 254 -5.91 -16.08 -2.28
CA SER A 254 -6.84 -16.11 -3.41
C SER A 254 -7.60 -14.79 -3.53
N ILE A 255 -7.77 -14.31 -4.76
CA ILE A 255 -8.67 -13.19 -5.05
C ILE A 255 -10.13 -13.61 -4.90
N ILE A 256 -10.47 -14.86 -5.22
CA ILE A 256 -11.81 -15.41 -5.03
C ILE A 256 -11.82 -16.16 -3.70
N LEU A 257 -12.52 -15.61 -2.71
CA LEU A 257 -12.67 -16.25 -1.39
C LEU A 257 -13.82 -17.26 -1.41
N HIS A 258 -14.90 -16.92 -2.10
CA HIS A 258 -16.08 -17.77 -2.32
C HIS A 258 -16.81 -17.31 -3.59
N ASP A 259 -17.82 -18.04 -4.06
CA ASP A 259 -18.60 -17.62 -5.25
C ASP A 259 -19.18 -16.21 -5.03
N ARG A 260 -18.80 -15.24 -5.88
CA ARG A 260 -19.20 -13.83 -5.76
C ARG A 260 -18.69 -13.09 -4.51
N LEU A 261 -17.67 -13.61 -3.83
CA LEU A 261 -16.96 -12.94 -2.73
C LEU A 261 -15.47 -12.80 -3.08
N TYR A 262 -15.01 -11.57 -3.26
CA TYR A 262 -13.66 -11.27 -3.76
C TYR A 262 -12.82 -10.49 -2.75
N TYR A 263 -11.52 -10.76 -2.72
CA TYR A 263 -10.53 -10.11 -1.85
C TYR A 263 -9.49 -9.32 -2.65
N LEU A 264 -9.64 -7.99 -2.65
CA LEU A 264 -8.85 -7.10 -3.49
C LEU A 264 -7.46 -6.85 -2.90
N ASN A 265 -7.37 -6.63 -1.59
CA ASN A 265 -6.08 -6.38 -0.91
C ASN A 265 -5.17 -7.62 -0.89
N GLY A 266 -5.65 -8.78 -1.36
CA GLY A 266 -4.78 -9.91 -1.64
C GLY A 266 -3.63 -9.58 -2.59
N ILE A 267 -3.82 -8.58 -3.47
CA ILE A 267 -2.78 -8.09 -4.39
C ILE A 267 -1.56 -7.51 -3.65
N GLU A 268 -1.71 -7.05 -2.41
CA GLU A 268 -0.61 -6.47 -1.64
C GLU A 268 0.50 -7.48 -1.35
N CYS A 269 0.22 -8.79 -1.42
CA CYS A 269 1.25 -9.83 -1.40
C CYS A 269 2.20 -9.74 -2.60
N ALA A 270 1.70 -9.36 -3.78
CA ALA A 270 2.55 -9.18 -4.96
C ALA A 270 3.38 -7.90 -4.84
N ALA A 271 2.72 -6.78 -4.52
CA ALA A 271 3.32 -5.53 -4.09
C ALA A 271 2.22 -4.59 -3.58
N SER A 272 2.52 -3.81 -2.55
CA SER A 272 1.61 -2.77 -2.05
C SER A 272 1.98 -1.41 -2.66
N ALA A 273 1.05 -0.86 -3.46
CA ALA A 273 1.08 0.46 -4.09
C ALA A 273 -0.34 0.82 -4.57
N MET A 274 -0.64 2.10 -4.79
CA MET A 274 -1.98 2.53 -5.25
C MET A 274 -2.33 1.94 -6.61
N GLU A 275 -1.33 1.81 -7.49
CA GLU A 275 -1.43 1.22 -8.82
C GLU A 275 -1.82 -0.26 -8.73
N MET A 276 -1.25 -0.99 -7.77
CA MET A 276 -1.58 -2.40 -7.54
C MET A 276 -3.03 -2.54 -7.05
N SER A 277 -3.48 -1.65 -6.16
CA SER A 277 -4.89 -1.60 -5.75
C SER A 277 -5.83 -1.27 -6.91
N ALA A 278 -5.43 -0.37 -7.82
CA ALA A 278 -6.22 -0.04 -9.01
C ALA A 278 -6.33 -1.23 -9.97
N ILE A 279 -5.23 -1.97 -10.20
CA ILE A 279 -5.23 -3.20 -11.00
C ILE A 279 -6.18 -4.24 -10.40
N ALA A 280 -6.10 -4.48 -9.08
CA ALA A 280 -6.97 -5.42 -8.40
C ALA A 280 -8.45 -5.01 -8.49
N ALA A 281 -8.74 -3.72 -8.27
CA ALA A 281 -10.10 -3.20 -8.35
C ALA A 281 -10.68 -3.31 -9.76
N HIS A 282 -9.90 -2.99 -10.80
CA HIS A 282 -10.33 -3.10 -12.18
C HIS A 282 -10.68 -4.55 -12.56
N ASN A 283 -9.79 -5.49 -12.25
CA ASN A 283 -10.02 -6.90 -12.53
C ASN A 283 -11.21 -7.46 -11.72
N ALA A 284 -11.35 -7.09 -10.45
CA ALA A 284 -12.48 -7.52 -9.63
C ALA A 284 -13.82 -6.94 -10.14
N ALA A 285 -13.83 -5.71 -10.66
CA ALA A 285 -15.02 -5.12 -11.27
C ALA A 285 -15.43 -5.86 -12.56
N LEU A 286 -14.46 -6.22 -13.42
CA LEU A 286 -14.72 -7.05 -14.59
C LEU A 286 -15.23 -8.45 -14.20
N LEU A 287 -14.62 -9.07 -13.20
CA LEU A 287 -15.06 -10.36 -12.69
C LEU A 287 -16.49 -10.30 -12.15
N ALA A 288 -16.82 -9.27 -11.37
CA ALA A 288 -18.17 -9.03 -10.88
C ALA A 288 -19.17 -8.79 -12.03
N TYR A 289 -18.79 -8.01 -13.04
CA TYR A 289 -19.60 -7.75 -14.22
C TYR A 289 -19.92 -9.05 -14.99
N HIS A 290 -18.90 -9.83 -15.33
CA HIS A 290 -19.09 -11.09 -16.05
C HIS A 290 -19.94 -12.09 -15.26
N ARG A 291 -19.77 -12.16 -13.94
CA ARG A 291 -20.60 -13.01 -13.06
C ARG A 291 -22.04 -12.51 -12.95
N TRP A 292 -22.26 -11.20 -12.96
CA TRP A 292 -23.59 -10.60 -12.92
C TRP A 292 -24.40 -10.91 -14.18
N TYR A 293 -23.76 -10.88 -15.35
CA TYR A 293 -24.38 -11.15 -16.65
C TYR A 293 -24.25 -12.61 -17.12
N GLU A 294 -23.75 -13.50 -16.26
CA GLU A 294 -23.55 -14.93 -16.58
C GLU A 294 -22.62 -15.19 -17.78
N HIS A 295 -21.70 -14.26 -18.07
CA HIS A 295 -20.66 -14.38 -19.10
C HIS A 295 -19.43 -15.12 -18.54
N THR A 296 -19.61 -16.35 -18.04
CA THR A 296 -18.53 -17.08 -17.36
C THR A 296 -17.42 -17.54 -18.30
N ASP A 297 -17.70 -17.62 -19.61
CA ASP A 297 -16.74 -17.88 -20.69
C ASP A 297 -15.74 -16.72 -20.90
N MET A 298 -16.04 -15.54 -20.36
CA MET A 298 -15.15 -14.37 -20.39
C MET A 298 -14.18 -14.32 -19.20
N ILE A 299 -14.30 -15.24 -18.24
CA ILE A 299 -13.46 -15.30 -17.03
C ILE A 299 -12.35 -16.32 -17.25
N ASP A 300 -11.11 -15.97 -16.88
CA ASP A 300 -9.95 -16.86 -16.90
C ASP A 300 -9.77 -17.62 -18.24
N GLN A 301 -9.85 -16.89 -19.35
CA GLN A 301 -9.70 -17.46 -20.69
C GLN A 301 -8.29 -18.00 -20.92
N GLU A 302 -8.07 -19.28 -20.61
CA GLU A 302 -6.75 -19.95 -20.66
C GLU A 302 -6.07 -19.83 -22.03
N ASP A 303 -6.85 -19.82 -23.12
CA ASP A 303 -6.35 -19.74 -24.51
C ASP A 303 -6.35 -18.31 -25.09
N LEU A 304 -6.70 -17.27 -24.32
CA LEU A 304 -6.86 -15.91 -24.86
C LEU A 304 -5.58 -15.42 -25.56
N TYR A 305 -4.42 -15.74 -25.00
CA TYR A 305 -3.14 -15.32 -25.58
C TYR A 305 -2.84 -15.97 -26.93
N GLU A 306 -3.24 -17.23 -27.11
CA GLU A 306 -3.10 -17.95 -28.38
C GLU A 306 -4.17 -17.51 -29.40
N LYS A 307 -5.39 -17.17 -28.94
CA LYS A 307 -6.43 -16.56 -29.78
C LYS A 307 -6.02 -15.17 -30.30
N LEU A 308 -5.49 -14.31 -29.44
CA LEU A 308 -5.04 -12.96 -29.84
C LEU A 308 -3.87 -12.98 -30.84
N LYS A 309 -3.01 -14.01 -30.81
CA LYS A 309 -1.93 -14.19 -31.80
C LYS A 309 -2.42 -14.61 -33.18
N THR A 310 -3.59 -15.24 -33.27
CA THR A 310 -4.15 -15.72 -34.55
C THR A 310 -5.05 -14.69 -35.23
N GLU A 311 -5.39 -13.60 -34.53
CA GLU A 311 -6.19 -12.47 -35.03
C GLU A 311 -5.34 -11.25 -35.47
N LEU A 312 -4.01 -11.29 -35.30
CA LEU A 312 -3.03 -10.30 -35.77
C LEU A 312 -2.24 -10.83 -36.97
#